data_AF-A0A419GA58-F1
#
_entry.id   AF-A0A419GA58-F1
#
_cell.length_a   1.000
_cell.length_b   1.000
_cell.length_c   1.000
_cell.angle_alpha   90.00
_cell.angle_beta   90.00
_cell.angle_gamma   90.00
#
_symmetry.space_group_name_H-M   'P 1'
#
loop_
_entity.id
_entity.type
_entity.pdbx_description
1 polymer ?
#
loop_
_entity_poly.entity_id
_entity_poly.type
_entity_poly.pdbx_seq_one_letter_code
_entity_poly.pdbx_strand_id
1 'polypeptide(L)'
;MRKNTIENNPEKKQEERYILDTYAVLCYLRDEEGADLVAALLKAGKEGNILLHMSWINVGEVYYIVQREEGREKSRAIVELIRSWPVDLVECTEKAVLAAGDSEI
;
A
#
# COMPACT_ATOMS: atom_id res chain seq x y z
N MET A 1 -13.74 -2.36 51.21
CA MET A 1 -12.84 -1.41 50.52
C MET A 1 -11.75 -2.18 49.78
N ARG A 2 -11.88 -2.32 48.46
CA ARG A 2 -10.75 -2.60 47.56
C ARG A 2 -10.95 -1.67 46.37
N LYS A 3 -10.13 -0.62 46.31
CA LYS A 3 -10.04 0.26 45.15
C LYS A 3 -9.23 -0.52 44.12
N ASN A 4 -9.87 -1.09 43.10
CA ASN A 4 -9.16 -1.46 41.89
C ASN A 4 -9.29 -0.27 40.95
N THR A 5 -8.22 0.52 40.96
CA THR A 5 -7.94 1.60 40.02
C THR A 5 -8.11 1.08 38.60
N ILE A 6 -9.06 1.68 37.88
CA ILE A 6 -9.17 1.55 36.44
C ILE A 6 -7.96 2.32 35.89
N GLU A 7 -6.92 1.60 35.48
CA GLU A 7 -5.83 2.20 34.71
C GLU A 7 -6.41 2.65 33.36
N ASN A 8 -6.47 3.97 33.18
CA ASN A 8 -6.76 4.61 31.91
C ASN A 8 -5.72 4.13 30.88
N ASN A 9 -6.12 3.25 29.96
CA ASN A 9 -5.33 2.96 28.77
C ASN A 9 -5.61 4.09 27.76
N PRO A 10 -4.67 5.01 27.50
CA PRO A 10 -4.89 6.07 26.53
C PRO A 10 -5.15 5.40 25.18
N GLU A 11 -6.28 5.74 24.58
CA GLU A 11 -6.78 5.22 23.32
C GLU A 11 -5.63 5.06 22.30
N LYS A 12 -5.29 3.82 21.94
CA LYS A 12 -4.41 3.55 20.80
C LYS A 12 -5.09 4.18 19.59
N LYS A 13 -4.56 5.31 19.12
CA LYS A 13 -4.96 5.91 17.85
C LYS A 13 -4.88 4.80 16.79
N GLN A 14 -6.01 4.49 16.15
CA GLN A 14 -6.04 3.47 15.12
C GLN A 14 -5.09 3.91 14.01
N GLU A 15 -4.03 3.14 13.76
CA GLU A 15 -3.07 3.43 12.70
C GLU A 15 -3.82 3.44 11.36
N GLU A 16 -3.76 4.56 10.65
CA GLU A 16 -4.34 4.68 9.31
C GLU A 16 -3.60 3.71 8.37
N ARG A 17 -4.40 2.94 7.63
CA ARG A 17 -3.93 1.88 6.72
C ARG A 17 -4.45 2.16 5.34
N TYR A 18 -3.57 2.12 4.35
CA TYR A 18 -3.93 2.26 2.95
C TYR A 18 -3.38 1.07 2.15
N ILE A 19 -4.11 0.69 1.12
CA ILE A 19 -3.70 -0.33 0.15
C ILE A 19 -3.47 0.36 -1.18
N LEU A 20 -2.27 0.24 -1.73
CA LEU A 20 -1.96 0.72 -3.07
C LEU A 20 -2.41 -0.33 -4.10
N ASP A 21 -3.24 0.10 -5.05
CA ASP A 21 -3.62 -0.68 -6.21
C ASP A 21 -2.71 -0.39 -7.41
N THR A 22 -2.95 -1.09 -8.52
CA THR A 22 -2.21 -0.90 -9.77
C THR A 22 -2.34 0.52 -10.30
N TYR A 23 -3.52 1.13 -10.19
CA TYR A 23 -3.78 2.49 -10.69
C TYR A 23 -2.97 3.53 -9.92
N ALA A 24 -2.98 3.50 -8.59
CA ALA A 24 -2.20 4.40 -7.75
C ALA A 24 -0.71 4.37 -8.11
N VAL A 25 -0.15 3.18 -8.33
CA VAL A 25 1.24 3.03 -8.73
C VAL A 25 1.51 3.61 -10.12
N LEU A 26 0.65 3.34 -11.10
CA LEU A 26 0.82 3.86 -12.46
C LEU A 26 0.71 5.38 -12.51
N CYS A 27 -0.25 5.98 -11.80
CA CYS A 27 -0.39 7.43 -11.75
C CYS A 27 0.86 8.09 -11.15
N TYR A 28 1.39 7.53 -10.06
CA TYR A 28 2.65 8.00 -9.47
C TYR A 28 3.83 7.92 -10.44
N LEU A 29 3.96 6.81 -11.16
CA LEU A 29 5.08 6.60 -12.10
C LEU A 29 4.98 7.48 -13.34
N ARG A 30 3.78 7.90 -13.73
CA ARG A 30 3.50 8.68 -14.94
C ARG A 30 3.26 10.16 -14.70
N ASP A 31 3.33 10.62 -13.44
CA ASP A 31 3.04 12.00 -13.06
C ASP A 31 1.62 12.43 -13.49
N GLU A 32 0.65 11.51 -13.33
CA GLU A 32 -0.76 11.72 -13.67
C GLU A 32 -1.56 12.21 -12.44
N GLU A 33 -2.84 12.51 -12.63
CA GLU A 33 -3.76 12.89 -11.55
C GLU A 33 -3.74 11.83 -10.44
N GLY A 34 -3.44 12.26 -9.21
CA GLY A 34 -3.26 11.37 -8.05
C GLY A 34 -1.81 11.06 -7.69
N ALA A 35 -0.83 11.41 -8.53
CA ALA A 35 0.60 11.22 -8.23
C ALA A 35 1.03 11.91 -6.92
N ASP A 36 0.59 13.16 -6.71
CA ASP A 36 0.87 13.92 -5.49
C ASP A 36 0.32 13.26 -4.23
N LEU A 37 -0.87 12.64 -4.33
CA LEU A 37 -1.47 11.90 -3.21
C LEU A 37 -0.63 10.68 -2.86
N VAL A 38 -0.23 9.90 -3.87
CA VAL A 38 0.62 8.71 -3.65
C VAL A 38 1.99 9.12 -3.11
N ALA A 39 2.56 10.22 -3.59
CA ALA A 39 3.81 10.78 -3.06
C ALA A 39 3.68 11.16 -1.57
N ALA A 40 2.57 11.80 -1.19
CA ALA A 40 2.29 12.16 0.20
C ALA A 40 2.11 10.92 1.09
N LEU A 41 1.42 9.88 0.60
CA LEU A 41 1.27 8.61 1.30
C LEU A 41 2.61 7.90 1.49
N LEU A 42 3.42 7.77 0.43
CA LEU A 42 4.76 7.18 0.53
C LEU A 42 5.65 7.94 1.53
N LYS A 43 5.56 9.27 1.55
CA LYS A 43 6.27 10.10 2.55
C LYS A 43 5.77 9.81 3.98
N ALA A 44 4.45 9.81 4.20
CA ALA A 44 3.87 9.55 5.50
C ALA A 44 4.19 8.12 6.00
N GLY A 45 4.18 7.12 5.12
CA GLY A 45 4.58 5.75 5.44
C GLY A 45 6.06 5.66 5.83
N LYS A 46 6.93 6.38 5.12
CA LYS A 46 8.37 6.49 5.47
C LYS A 46 8.61 7.13 6.85
N GLU A 47 7.76 8.09 7.22
CA GLU A 47 7.79 8.75 8.53
C GLU A 47 7.16 7.91 9.66
N GLY A 48 6.53 6.77 9.33
CA GLY A 48 5.86 5.89 10.29
C GLY A 48 4.50 6.41 10.77
N ASN A 49 3.90 7.35 10.04
CA ASN A 49 2.60 7.95 10.39
C ASN A 49 1.41 7.09 9.96
N ILE A 50 1.61 6.26 8.92
CA ILE A 50 0.61 5.37 8.33
C ILE A 50 1.25 4.04 7.95
N LEU A 51 0.43 3.01 7.73
CA LEU A 51 0.87 1.75 7.15
C LEU A 51 0.38 1.66 5.70
N LEU A 52 1.28 1.27 4.80
CA LEU A 52 0.97 1.03 3.39
C LEU A 52 1.12 -0.45 3.07
N HIS A 53 0.16 -0.99 2.34
CA HIS A 53 0.19 -2.35 1.84
C HIS A 53 0.03 -2.37 0.32
N MET A 54 0.59 -3.38 -0.32
CA MET A 54 0.33 -3.65 -1.73
C MET A 54 0.40 -5.16 -1.98
N SER A 55 -0.51 -5.66 -2.79
CA SER A 55 -0.53 -7.08 -3.17
C SER A 55 0.51 -7.38 -4.25
N TRP A 56 1.10 -8.59 -4.20
CA TRP A 56 1.92 -9.11 -5.31
C TRP A 56 1.15 -9.25 -6.64
N ILE A 57 -0.17 -9.39 -6.60
CA ILE A 57 -1.02 -9.36 -7.82
C ILE A 57 -0.92 -7.98 -8.47
N ASN A 58 -1.10 -6.90 -7.70
CA ASN A 58 -1.00 -5.52 -8.21
C ASN A 58 0.40 -5.24 -8.76
N VAL A 59 1.47 -5.73 -8.09
CA VAL A 59 2.85 -5.62 -8.61
C VAL A 59 2.99 -6.33 -9.96
N GLY A 60 2.36 -7.51 -10.11
CA GLY A 60 2.34 -8.26 -11.36
C GLY A 60 1.60 -7.52 -12.49
N GLU A 61 0.50 -6.85 -12.18
CA GLU A 61 -0.25 -6.04 -13.14
C GLU A 61 0.57 -4.82 -13.60
N VAL A 62 1.20 -4.10 -12.67
CA VAL A 62 2.14 -3.01 -13.00
C VAL A 62 3.27 -3.53 -13.88
N TYR A 63 3.88 -4.66 -13.51
CA TYR A 63 4.93 -5.28 -14.32
C TYR A 63 4.43 -5.56 -15.74
N TYR A 64 3.26 -6.19 -15.90
CA TYR A 64 2.70 -6.53 -17.21
C TYR A 64 2.43 -5.29 -18.07
N ILE A 65 1.80 -4.27 -17.49
CA ILE A 65 1.47 -3.02 -18.20
C ILE A 65 2.74 -2.35 -18.71
N VAL A 66 3.73 -2.15 -17.83
CA VAL A 66 4.98 -1.48 -18.22
C VAL A 66 5.81 -2.36 -19.16
N GLN A 67 5.81 -3.68 -18.96
CA GLN A 67 6.48 -4.62 -19.86
C GLN A 67 5.94 -4.51 -21.28
N ARG A 68 4.62 -4.33 -21.44
CA ARG A 68 3.95 -4.21 -22.73
C ARG A 68 4.24 -2.86 -23.41
N GLU A 69 4.36 -1.79 -22.63
CA GLU A 69 4.49 -0.42 -23.13
C GLU A 69 5.94 0.04 -23.30
N GLU A 70 6.81 -0.31 -22.35
CA GLU A 70 8.17 0.21 -22.23
C GLU A 70 9.25 -0.89 -22.20
N GLY A 71 8.85 -2.16 -22.20
CA GLY A 71 9.76 -3.29 -22.30
C GLY A 71 10.30 -3.84 -20.98
N ARG A 72 11.18 -4.84 -21.10
CA ARG A 72 11.53 -5.75 -19.98
C ARG A 72 12.45 -5.12 -18.95
N GLU A 73 13.35 -4.27 -19.43
CA GLU A 73 14.31 -3.59 -18.56
C GLU A 73 13.58 -2.62 -17.62
N LYS A 74 12.71 -1.77 -18.18
CA LYS A 74 11.91 -0.80 -17.41
C LYS A 74 11.00 -1.48 -16.41
N SER A 75 10.27 -2.52 -16.81
CA SER A 75 9.37 -3.26 -15.91
C SER A 75 10.10 -3.92 -14.74
N ARG A 76 11.29 -4.50 -14.97
CA ARG A 76 12.13 -5.01 -13.87
C ARG A 76 12.59 -3.89 -12.94
N ALA A 77 13.03 -2.75 -13.47
CA ALA A 77 13.46 -1.61 -12.66
C ALA A 77 12.32 -1.05 -11.79
N ILE A 78 11.09 -1.06 -12.28
CA ILE A 78 9.91 -0.63 -11.52
C ILE A 78 9.60 -1.58 -10.36
N VAL A 79 9.74 -2.90 -10.55
CA VAL A 79 9.56 -3.85 -9.44
C VAL A 79 10.60 -3.60 -8.35
N GLU A 80 11.86 -3.34 -8.71
CA GLU A 80 12.90 -2.97 -7.72
C GLU A 80 12.60 -1.63 -7.04
N LEU A 81 12.06 -0.65 -7.78
CA LEU A 81 11.61 0.61 -7.21
C LEU A 81 10.49 0.40 -6.18
N ILE A 82 9.46 -0.38 -6.51
CA ILE A 82 8.36 -0.69 -5.60
C ILE A 82 8.88 -1.41 -4.35
N ARG A 83 9.82 -2.34 -4.49
CA ARG A 83 10.47 -3.01 -3.34
C ARG A 83 11.21 -2.06 -2.40
N SER A 84 11.61 -0.88 -2.88
CA SER A 84 12.28 0.14 -2.07
C SER A 84 11.32 1.08 -1.31
N TRP A 85 10.02 1.03 -1.62
CA TRP A 85 9.01 1.85 -0.99
C TRP A 85 8.70 1.37 0.45
N PRO A 86 8.19 2.25 1.32
CA PRO A 86 7.74 1.90 2.67
C PRO A 86 6.36 1.20 2.61
N VAL A 87 6.28 0.11 1.86
CA VAL A 87 5.04 -0.63 1.58
C VAL A 87 5.26 -2.10 1.92
N ASP A 88 4.35 -2.67 2.71
CA ASP A 88 4.34 -4.10 2.99
C ASP A 88 3.75 -4.84 1.79
N LEU A 89 4.58 -5.64 1.12
CA LEU A 89 4.16 -6.49 0.01
C LEU A 89 3.52 -7.77 0.53
N VAL A 90 2.22 -7.90 0.28
CA VAL A 90 1.38 -8.99 0.82
C VAL A 90 1.18 -10.07 -0.23
N GLU A 91 1.40 -11.32 0.16
CA GLU A 91 1.00 -12.48 -0.65
C GLU A 91 -0.53 -12.60 -0.70
N CYS A 92 -1.06 -12.88 -1.89
CA CYS A 92 -2.50 -13.06 -2.04
C CYS A 92 -2.92 -14.49 -1.69
N THR A 93 -3.90 -14.57 -0.80
CA THR A 93 -4.74 -15.76 -0.62
C THR A 93 -6.11 -15.49 -1.23
N GLU A 94 -6.84 -16.54 -1.61
CA GLU A 94 -8.25 -16.42 -2.04
C GLU A 94 -9.07 -15.60 -1.05
N LYS A 95 -8.91 -15.87 0.25
CA LYS A 95 -9.54 -15.12 1.33
C LYS A 95 -9.20 -13.62 1.28
N ALA A 96 -7.93 -13.27 1.07
CA ALA A 96 -7.50 -11.88 1.01
C ALA A 96 -8.06 -11.14 -0.22
N VAL A 97 -8.15 -11.84 -1.36
CA VAL A 97 -8.74 -11.29 -2.59
C VAL A 97 -10.24 -11.06 -2.41
N LEU A 98 -10.97 -12.02 -1.84
CA LEU A 98 -12.40 -11.87 -1.56
C LEU A 98 -12.66 -10.77 -0.53
N ALA A 99 -11.91 -10.74 0.57
CA ALA A 99 -12.05 -9.71 1.61
C ALA A 99 -11.77 -8.29 1.10
N ALA A 100 -10.89 -8.12 0.11
CA ALA A 100 -10.66 -6.82 -0.51
C ALA A 100 -11.82 -6.36 -1.41
N GLY A 101 -12.62 -7.30 -1.93
CA GLY A 101 -13.84 -7.02 -2.69
C GLY A 101 -15.09 -6.84 -1.83
N ASP A 102 -15.08 -7.41 -0.62
CA ASP A 102 -16.17 -7.25 0.34
C ASP A 102 -16.24 -5.80 0.82
N SER A 103 -17.32 -5.09 0.44
CA SER A 103 -17.54 -3.68 0.76
C SER A 103 -18.20 -3.47 2.13
N GLU A 104 -17.97 -4.35 3.11
CA GLU A 104 -18.37 -4.08 4.49
C GLU A 104 -17.40 -3.09 5.12
N ILE A 105 -17.64 -1.80 4.83
CA ILE A 105 -17.09 -0.64 5.54
C ILE A 105 -18.16 -0.13 6.50
#